data_AF-A0A7K6TJQ1-F1
#
_entry.id   AF-A0A7K6TJQ1-F1
#
_cell.length_a   1.000
_cell.length_b   1.000
_cell.length_c   1.000
_cell.angle_alpha   90.00
_cell.angle_beta   90.00
_cell.angle_gamma   90.00
#
_symmetry.space_group_name_H-M   'P 1'
#
loop_
_entity.id
_entity.type
_entity.pdbx_description
1 polymer ?
#
loop_
_entity_poly.entity_id
_entity_poly.type
_entity_poly.pdbx_seq_one_letter_code
_entity_poly.pdbx_strand_id
1 'polypeptide(L)'
;QGPVWRALFGKEADKLEQANDDDKTYYVIEKEPLVNTFISVPKENSTLNCAAFTAGLVEAVLTASGFPAKVTAHWHKGTTLMIKFEEAVIVRDKSLEGR
;
A
#
# COMPACT_ATOMS: atom_id res chain seq x y z
N GLN A 1 -1.22 -0.34 -20.02
CA GLN A 1 -1.22 0.06 -18.59
C GLN A 1 -0.65 -1.10 -17.80
N GLY A 2 0.30 -0.85 -16.89
CA GLY A 2 1.03 -1.89 -16.14
C GLY A 2 0.88 -1.70 -14.63
N PRO A 3 1.50 -2.56 -13.80
CA PRO A 3 1.38 -2.48 -12.34
C PRO A 3 1.80 -1.12 -11.79
N VAL A 4 1.00 -0.57 -10.88
CA VAL A 4 1.19 0.76 -10.27
C VAL A 4 2.60 0.91 -9.69
N TRP A 5 3.07 -0.13 -8.99
CA TRP A 5 4.38 -0.11 -8.34
C TRP A 5 5.54 0.08 -9.31
N ARG A 6 5.51 -0.66 -10.42
CA ARG A 6 6.54 -0.56 -11.47
C ARG A 6 6.49 0.81 -12.16
N ALA A 7 5.29 1.38 -12.33
CA ALA A 7 5.11 2.70 -12.91
C ALA A 7 5.65 3.84 -12.02
N LEU A 8 5.56 3.70 -10.70
CA LEU A 8 5.99 4.73 -9.75
C LEU A 8 7.46 4.57 -9.31
N PHE A 9 7.92 3.34 -9.13
CA PHE A 9 9.20 3.04 -8.47
C PHE A 9 10.17 2.24 -9.34
N GLY A 10 9.78 1.88 -10.57
CA GLY A 10 10.62 1.10 -11.49
C GLY A 10 10.87 -0.35 -11.05
N LYS A 11 10.25 -0.81 -9.96
CA LYS A 11 10.38 -2.16 -9.41
C LYS A 11 9.04 -2.73 -8.93
N GLU A 12 9.02 -4.03 -8.63
CA GLU A 12 7.90 -4.65 -7.93
C GLU A 12 7.97 -4.42 -6.42
N ALA A 13 6.82 -4.54 -5.75
CA ALA A 13 6.79 -4.48 -4.31
C ALA A 13 7.55 -5.67 -3.72
N ASP A 14 8.30 -5.47 -2.64
CA ASP A 14 9.09 -6.57 -2.07
C ASP A 14 8.19 -7.69 -1.55
N LYS A 15 7.03 -7.33 -0.95
CA LYS A 15 6.00 -8.30 -0.55
C LYS A 15 4.60 -7.72 -0.61
N LEU A 16 3.65 -8.65 -0.80
CA LEU A 16 2.22 -8.47 -0.57
C LEU A 16 1.76 -9.58 0.39
N GLU A 17 1.25 -9.21 1.57
CA GLU A 17 0.77 -10.13 2.61
C GLU A 17 -0.69 -9.78 2.95
N GLN A 18 -1.51 -10.77 3.33
CA GLN A 18 -2.84 -10.54 3.93
C GLN A 18 -2.72 -10.69 5.45
N ALA A 19 -3.52 -9.95 6.22
CA ALA A 19 -3.62 -10.19 7.66
C ALA A 19 -4.22 -11.58 7.94
N ASN A 20 -3.71 -12.26 8.96
CA ASN A 20 -4.13 -13.63 9.28
C ASN A 20 -5.56 -13.70 9.86
N ASP A 21 -6.00 -12.63 10.49
CA ASP A 21 -7.21 -12.54 11.32
C ASP A 21 -8.22 -11.49 10.82
N ASP A 22 -7.91 -10.78 9.72
CA ASP A 22 -8.78 -9.76 9.12
C ASP A 22 -8.69 -9.81 7.60
N ASP A 23 -9.71 -10.38 6.97
CA ASP A 23 -9.78 -10.55 5.51
C ASP A 23 -9.85 -9.23 4.73
N LYS A 24 -10.18 -8.11 5.40
CA LYS A 24 -10.16 -6.75 4.85
C LYS A 24 -8.78 -6.12 4.80
N THR A 25 -7.81 -6.68 5.51
CA THR A 25 -6.51 -6.03 5.74
C THR A 25 -5.40 -6.71 4.97
N TYR A 26 -4.67 -5.90 4.20
CA TYR A 26 -3.53 -6.31 3.39
C TYR A 26 -2.33 -5.40 3.67
N TYR A 27 -1.14 -5.91 3.41
CA TYR A 27 0.13 -5.23 3.64
C TYR A 27 0.97 -5.24 2.37
N VAL A 28 1.40 -4.06 1.93
CA VAL A 28 2.49 -3.91 0.95
C VAL A 28 3.75 -3.54 1.72
N ILE A 29 4.80 -4.34 1.59
CA ILE A 29 6.03 -4.19 2.38
C ILE A 29 7.19 -3.87 1.46
N GLU A 30 8.00 -2.90 1.88
CA GLU A 30 9.20 -2.42 1.23
C GLU A 30 10.34 -2.39 2.24
N LYS A 31 11.42 -3.15 1.98
CA LYS A 31 12.58 -3.19 2.88
C LYS A 31 13.31 -1.85 2.89
N GLU A 32 13.43 -1.23 1.72
CA GLU A 32 14.10 0.05 1.54
C GLU A 32 13.06 1.18 1.40
N PRO A 33 13.31 2.38 1.95
CA PRO A 33 12.40 3.51 1.80
C PRO A 33 12.21 3.90 0.33
N LEU A 34 10.97 3.81 -0.17
CA LEU A 34 10.57 4.18 -1.55
C LEU A 34 10.91 5.64 -1.92
N VAL A 35 11.02 6.48 -0.90
CA VAL A 35 11.05 7.94 -0.95
C VAL A 35 12.40 8.54 -1.30
N ASN A 36 13.47 7.73 -1.32
CA ASN A 36 14.77 8.16 -1.85
C ASN A 36 14.72 8.54 -3.34
N THR A 37 13.62 8.23 -4.04
CA THR A 37 13.41 8.59 -5.45
C THR A 37 13.04 10.07 -5.64
N PHE A 38 12.38 10.73 -4.67
CA PHE A 38 11.75 12.05 -4.89
C PHE A 38 12.07 13.12 -3.84
N ILE A 39 12.70 12.75 -2.73
CA ILE A 39 13.06 13.70 -1.67
C ILE A 39 14.44 13.38 -1.09
N SER A 40 15.29 14.40 -0.99
CA SER A 40 16.55 14.30 -0.24
C SER A 40 16.24 14.45 1.25
N VAL A 41 16.14 13.34 1.97
CA VAL A 41 16.06 13.37 3.43
C VAL A 41 17.50 13.36 3.96
N PRO A 42 17.95 14.39 4.71
CA PRO A 42 19.24 14.32 5.41
C PRO A 42 19.30 13.04 6.23
N LYS A 43 20.41 12.29 6.22
CA LYS A 43 20.53 10.98 6.90
C LYS A 43 20.04 11.00 8.36
N GLU A 44 20.22 12.15 9.00
CA GLU A 44 19.81 12.51 10.36
C GLU A 44 18.28 12.48 10.58
N ASN A 45 17.50 12.73 9.53
CA ASN A 45 16.03 12.84 9.54
C ASN A 45 15.33 11.69 8.81
N SER A 46 16.02 10.56 8.62
CA SER A 46 15.50 9.35 7.94
C SER A 46 14.22 8.76 8.54
N THR A 47 13.80 9.25 9.71
CA THR A 47 12.52 8.92 10.37
C THR A 47 11.31 9.68 9.82
N LEU A 48 11.50 10.68 8.94
CA LEU A 48 10.39 11.34 8.26
C LEU A 48 9.68 10.36 7.33
N ASN A 49 8.48 9.94 7.74
CA ASN A 49 7.64 8.98 7.04
C ASN A 49 7.02 9.58 5.78
N CYS A 50 7.80 9.66 4.71
CA CYS A 50 7.27 10.04 3.40
C CYS A 50 6.52 8.88 2.71
N ALA A 51 6.48 7.70 3.33
CA ALA A 51 5.57 6.65 2.89
C ALA A 51 4.10 7.02 3.12
N ALA A 52 3.80 8.04 3.94
CA ALA A 52 2.48 8.65 4.00
C ALA A 52 2.02 9.23 2.65
N PHE A 53 2.92 9.79 1.84
CA PHE A 53 2.60 10.24 0.47
C PHE A 53 2.22 9.06 -0.42
N THR A 54 3.02 7.98 -0.39
CA THR A 54 2.72 6.76 -1.12
C THR A 54 1.40 6.13 -0.64
N ALA A 55 1.11 6.14 0.66
CA ALA A 55 -0.14 5.66 1.22
C ALA A 55 -1.35 6.42 0.62
N GLY A 56 -1.28 7.75 0.57
CA GLY A 56 -2.32 8.58 -0.05
C GLY A 56 -2.50 8.30 -1.54
N LEU A 57 -1.40 8.08 -2.28
CA LEU A 57 -1.47 7.71 -3.69
C LEU A 57 -2.16 6.35 -3.88
N VAL A 58 -1.76 5.34 -3.11
CA VAL A 58 -2.37 4.00 -3.16
C VAL A 58 -3.86 4.07 -2.79
N GLU A 59 -4.21 4.82 -1.73
CA GLU A 59 -5.61 5.06 -1.32
C GLU A 59 -6.44 5.66 -2.46
N ALA A 60 -5.91 6.67 -3.14
CA ALA A 60 -6.58 7.32 -4.27
C ALA A 60 -6.76 6.36 -5.46
N VAL A 61 -5.73 5.56 -5.80
CA VAL A 61 -5.82 4.59 -6.90
C VAL A 61 -6.88 3.52 -6.62
N LEU A 62 -6.88 2.95 -5.41
CA LEU A 62 -7.86 1.94 -5.01
C LEU A 62 -9.29 2.50 -5.03
N THR A 63 -9.47 3.69 -4.45
CA THR A 63 -10.77 4.37 -4.39
C THR A 63 -11.29 4.72 -5.78
N ALA A 64 -10.46 5.31 -6.64
CA ALA A 64 -10.82 5.65 -8.02
C ALA A 64 -11.12 4.41 -8.88
N SER A 65 -10.57 3.26 -8.52
CA SER A 65 -10.84 1.97 -9.18
C SER A 65 -12.09 1.26 -8.62
N GLY A 66 -12.81 1.88 -7.68
CA GLY A 66 -14.04 1.32 -7.10
C GLY A 66 -13.79 0.35 -5.94
N PHE A 67 -12.60 0.35 -5.34
CA PHE A 67 -12.22 -0.45 -4.18
C PHE A 67 -11.86 0.48 -3.00
N PRO A 68 -12.84 1.20 -2.42
CA PRO A 68 -12.58 2.12 -1.33
C PRO A 68 -11.88 1.42 -0.16
N ALA A 69 -10.84 2.07 0.35
CA ALA A 69 -9.98 1.55 1.40
C ALA A 69 -9.37 2.70 2.21
N LYS A 70 -8.96 2.41 3.44
CA LYS A 70 -8.06 3.27 4.20
C LYS A 70 -6.63 2.73 4.08
N VAL A 71 -5.69 3.59 3.68
CA VAL A 71 -4.27 3.24 3.61
C VAL A 71 -3.47 4.04 4.63
N THR A 72 -2.62 3.36 5.39
CA THR A 72 -1.74 3.97 6.39
C THR A 72 -0.33 3.42 6.27
N ALA A 73 0.67 4.24 6.60
CA ALA A 73 2.07 3.86 6.52
C ALA A 73 2.66 3.62 7.92
N HIS A 74 3.39 2.51 8.07
CA HIS A 74 3.98 2.05 9.33
C HIS A 74 5.44 1.64 9.14
N TRP A 75 6.24 1.79 10.20
CA TRP A 75 7.58 1.20 10.26
C TRP A 75 7.47 -0.24 10.77
N HIS A 76 7.40 -1.19 9.85
CA HIS A 76 7.34 -2.61 10.15
C HIS A 76 8.02 -3.39 9.01
N LYS A 77 9.03 -4.21 9.32
CA LYS A 77 9.85 -4.93 8.32
C LYS A 77 10.39 -4.02 7.19
N GLY A 78 10.70 -2.77 7.52
CA GLY A 78 10.94 -1.68 6.56
C GLY A 78 9.75 -0.70 6.57
N THR A 79 9.38 -0.20 5.39
CA THR A 79 8.15 0.56 5.18
C THR A 79 6.99 -0.39 4.86
N THR A 80 5.93 -0.38 5.66
CA THR A 80 4.71 -1.14 5.39
C THR A 80 3.55 -0.19 5.12
N LEU A 81 2.84 -0.40 4.01
CA LEU A 81 1.53 0.20 3.77
C LEU A 81 0.46 -0.81 4.18
N MET A 82 -0.30 -0.49 5.23
CA MET A 82 -1.49 -1.23 5.61
C MET A 82 -2.67 -0.70 4.82
N ILE A 83 -3.29 -1.57 4.03
CA ILE A 83 -4.49 -1.31 3.23
C ILE A 83 -5.63 -2.02 3.93
N LYS A 84 -6.63 -1.26 4.38
CA LYS A 84 -7.86 -1.82 4.96
C LYS A 84 -9.04 -1.46 4.09
N PHE A 85 -9.57 -2.44 3.37
CA PHE A 85 -10.74 -2.25 2.52
C PHE A 85 -12.00 -2.02 3.34
N GLU A 86 -12.95 -1.28 2.76
CA GLU A 86 -14.29 -1.22 3.31
C GLU A 86 -15.00 -2.57 3.19
N GLU A 87 -15.88 -2.89 4.15
CA GLU A 87 -16.62 -4.15 4.20
C GLU A 87 -17.35 -4.46 2.88
N ALA A 88 -17.93 -3.43 2.25
CA ALA A 88 -18.65 -3.58 0.98
C ALA A 88 -17.77 -4.13 -0.15
N VAL A 89 -16.46 -3.84 -0.13
CA VAL A 89 -15.51 -4.37 -1.12
C VAL A 89 -15.34 -5.87 -0.94
N ILE A 90 -15.11 -6.34 0.29
CA ILE A 90 -14.93 -7.76 0.58
C ILE A 90 -16.20 -8.56 0.36
N VAL A 91 -17.37 -8.01 0.74
CA VAL A 91 -18.67 -8.64 0.46
C VAL A 91 -18.88 -8.80 -1.04
N ARG A 92 -18.57 -7.76 -1.84
CA ARG A 92 -18.67 -7.82 -3.29
C ARG A 92 -17.70 -8.85 -3.87
N ASP A 93 -16.45 -8.88 -3.40
CA ASP A 93 -15.43 -9.80 -3.87
C ASP A 93 -15.84 -11.27 -3.66
N LYS A 94 -16.25 -11.63 -2.43
CA LYS A 94 -16.77 -12.97 -2.10
C LYS A 94 -17.99 -13.37 -2.91
N SER A 95 -18.86 -12.42 -3.24
CA SER A 95 -20.04 -12.70 -4.08
C SER A 95 -19.69 -13.05 -5.52
N LEU A 96 -18.50 -12.63 -5.99
CA LEU A 96 -18.00 -12.91 -7.33
C LEU A 96 -17.19 -14.21 -7.39
N GLU A 97 -16.59 -14.66 -6.28
CA GLU A 97 -15.85 -15.94 -6.21
C GLU A 97 -16.72 -17.19 -6.48
N GLY A 98 -18.05 -17.07 -6.32
CA GLY A 98 -19.01 -18.13 -6.62
C GLY A 98 -19.42 -18.24 -8.10
N ARG A 99 -18.73 -17.55 -9.01
CA ARG A 99 -18.92 -17.58 -10.47
C ARG A 99 -17.67 -18.08 -11.19
#